data_AF-A0A7Y9J852-F1
#
_entry.id   AF-A0A7Y9J852-F1
#
_cell.length_a   1.000
_cell.length_b   1.000
_cell.length_c   1.000
_cell.angle_alpha   90.00
_cell.angle_beta   90.00
_cell.angle_gamma   90.00
#
_symmetry.space_group_name_H-M   'P 1'
#
loop_
_entity.id
_entity.type
_entity.pdbx_description
1 polymer ?
#
loop_
_entity_poly.entity_id
_entity_poly.type
_entity_poly.pdbx_seq_one_letter_code
_entity_poly.pdbx_strand_id
1 'polypeptide(L)'
;MRFSLRSGRHAVPRPRTPEPVVREPRPSAPVPVERPHDPRLVDDAPATVEVVASRSTARMLGEVAPACWRVVATDRPSHHPCVDFVVLVEPDRAVVEDVIARQPGAEVVVLLARHAPTERIVAMLDAGVSICLRESPARLVAGHMVARRRRGRSPVRG
;
A
#
# COMPACT_ATOMS: atom_id res chain seq x y z
N MET A 1 -77.35 23.27 27.86
CA MET A 1 -78.04 22.51 28.94
C MET A 1 -77.19 21.30 29.29
N ARG A 2 -76.94 21.08 30.59
CA ARG A 2 -76.25 19.89 31.13
C ARG A 2 -77.22 18.71 31.12
N PHE A 3 -76.75 17.54 30.71
CA PHE A 3 -77.32 16.26 31.15
C PHE A 3 -76.17 15.34 31.59
N SER A 4 -76.05 15.18 32.90
CA SER A 4 -75.32 14.07 33.52
C SER A 4 -76.28 12.89 33.62
N LEU A 5 -75.85 11.68 33.27
CA LEU A 5 -76.38 10.47 33.90
C LEU A 5 -75.28 9.43 34.10
N ARG A 6 -75.33 8.86 35.30
CA ARG A 6 -74.43 7.88 35.89
C ARG A 6 -74.69 6.47 35.35
N SER A 7 -73.73 5.61 35.69
CA SER A 7 -73.95 4.27 36.25
C SER A 7 -73.87 3.11 35.27
N GLY A 8 -73.16 2.06 35.70
CA GLY A 8 -73.26 0.73 35.10
C GLY A 8 -71.94 -0.03 35.08
N ARG A 9 -71.58 -0.61 36.22
CA ARG A 9 -70.50 -1.61 36.34
C ARG A 9 -70.86 -2.85 35.51
N HIS A 10 -69.93 -3.39 34.72
CA HIS A 10 -69.77 -4.83 34.55
C HIS A 10 -68.30 -5.16 34.28
N ALA A 11 -67.72 -5.97 35.16
CA ALA A 11 -66.36 -6.48 35.04
C ALA A 11 -66.29 -7.56 33.95
N VAL A 12 -65.22 -7.54 33.15
CA VAL A 12 -64.90 -8.61 32.19
C VAL A 12 -63.45 -9.09 32.45
N PRO A 13 -63.17 -10.40 32.38
CA PRO A 13 -61.97 -11.02 32.95
C PRO A 13 -60.68 -10.73 32.17
N ARG A 14 -59.56 -10.61 32.90
CA ARG A 14 -58.20 -10.49 32.36
C ARG A 14 -57.78 -11.72 31.54
N PRO A 15 -57.31 -11.56 30.29
CA PRO A 15 -56.53 -12.57 29.59
C PRO A 15 -55.06 -12.54 30.02
N ARG A 16 -54.47 -13.73 30.05
CA ARG A 16 -53.16 -14.08 30.63
C ARG A 16 -51.98 -13.39 29.94
N THR A 17 -51.03 -12.90 30.74
CA THR A 17 -49.69 -12.49 30.30
C THR A 17 -48.92 -13.72 29.82
N PRO A 18 -48.28 -13.70 28.63
CA PRO A 18 -47.36 -14.78 28.24
C PRO A 18 -46.08 -14.71 29.09
N GLU A 19 -45.61 -15.88 29.54
CA GLU A 19 -44.39 -16.02 30.34
C GLU A 19 -43.14 -15.54 29.58
N PRO A 20 -42.13 -15.00 30.28
CA PRO A 20 -40.88 -14.58 29.67
C PRO A 20 -40.07 -15.80 29.23
N VAL A 21 -39.83 -15.92 27.93
CA VAL A 21 -38.90 -16.89 27.35
C VAL A 21 -37.48 -16.59 27.87
N VAL A 22 -36.99 -17.43 28.77
CA VAL A 22 -35.59 -17.45 29.21
C VAL A 22 -34.73 -17.80 28.00
N ARG A 23 -34.00 -16.82 27.45
CA ARG A 23 -32.97 -17.07 26.43
C ARG A 23 -31.77 -17.71 27.10
N GLU A 24 -31.47 -18.96 26.74
CA GLU A 24 -30.21 -19.61 27.10
C GLU A 24 -29.01 -18.76 26.62
N PRO A 25 -27.93 -18.65 27.43
CA PRO A 25 -26.72 -17.98 27.01
C PRO A 25 -26.05 -18.80 25.90
N ARG A 26 -26.02 -18.25 24.68
CA ARG A 26 -25.22 -18.83 23.59
C ARG A 26 -23.76 -18.90 24.02
N PRO A 27 -23.06 -20.03 23.84
CA PRO A 27 -21.63 -20.08 24.01
C PRO A 27 -20.99 -19.10 23.03
N SER A 28 -20.25 -18.13 23.56
CA SER A 28 -19.48 -17.17 22.78
C SER A 28 -18.60 -17.92 21.80
N ALA A 29 -18.86 -17.77 20.50
CA ALA A 29 -17.92 -18.21 19.48
C ALA A 29 -16.55 -17.56 19.75
N PRO A 30 -15.44 -18.28 19.61
CA PRO A 30 -14.12 -17.69 19.75
C PRO A 30 -13.99 -16.53 18.75
N VAL A 31 -13.73 -15.33 19.26
CA VAL A 31 -13.48 -14.15 18.44
C VAL A 31 -12.28 -14.46 17.54
N PRO A 32 -12.40 -14.35 16.20
CA PRO A 32 -11.25 -14.50 15.32
C PRO A 32 -10.17 -13.52 15.77
N VAL A 33 -9.00 -14.03 16.16
CA VAL A 33 -7.83 -13.20 16.36
C VAL A 33 -7.41 -12.71 14.98
N GLU A 34 -7.85 -11.51 14.60
CA GLU A 34 -7.29 -10.79 13.45
C GLU A 34 -5.80 -10.63 13.73
N ARG A 35 -4.99 -11.47 13.10
CA ARG A 35 -3.55 -11.23 13.05
C ARG A 35 -3.38 -9.89 12.35
N PRO A 36 -2.57 -8.96 12.90
CA PRO A 36 -2.24 -7.75 12.15
C PRO A 36 -1.63 -8.18 10.83
N HIS A 37 -2.32 -7.89 9.72
CA HIS A 37 -1.78 -8.11 8.39
C HIS A 37 -0.61 -7.17 8.23
N ASP A 38 0.62 -7.71 8.19
CA ASP A 38 1.79 -6.92 7.82
C ASP A 38 1.53 -6.38 6.40
N PRO A 39 1.49 -5.04 6.20
CA PRO A 39 1.21 -4.47 4.90
C PRO A 39 2.34 -4.71 3.88
N ARG A 40 3.51 -5.20 4.33
CA ARG A 40 4.70 -5.38 3.50
C ARG A 40 4.55 -6.52 2.50
N LEU A 41 5.24 -6.33 1.38
CA LEU A 41 5.40 -7.38 0.38
C LEU A 41 6.37 -8.46 0.87
N VAL A 42 6.18 -9.68 0.39
CA VAL A 42 7.05 -10.82 0.73
C VAL A 42 8.18 -10.93 -0.29
N ASP A 43 9.42 -10.83 0.16
CA ASP A 43 10.64 -11.22 -0.56
C ASP A 43 11.71 -11.50 0.50
N ASP A 44 12.34 -12.66 0.45
CA ASP A 44 13.23 -13.13 1.52
C ASP A 44 14.67 -12.67 1.34
N ALA A 45 14.98 -11.99 0.23
CA ALA A 45 16.34 -11.63 -0.06
C ALA A 45 16.60 -10.13 -0.05
N PRO A 46 17.71 -9.72 0.61
CA PRO A 46 17.96 -8.31 0.91
C PRO A 46 18.17 -7.52 -0.37
N ALA A 47 17.64 -6.31 -0.42
CA ALA A 47 17.85 -5.35 -1.50
C ALA A 47 18.12 -3.96 -0.93
N THR A 48 18.88 -3.14 -1.65
CA THR A 48 19.06 -1.73 -1.34
C THR A 48 18.29 -0.88 -2.34
N VAL A 49 17.43 0.00 -1.82
CA VAL A 49 16.63 0.96 -2.59
C VAL A 49 17.05 2.36 -2.19
N GLU A 50 17.54 3.14 -3.15
CA GLU A 50 17.79 4.56 -2.96
C GLU A 50 16.64 5.39 -3.52
N VAL A 51 16.12 6.30 -2.72
CA VAL A 51 15.08 7.24 -3.13
C VAL A 51 15.67 8.63 -3.14
N VAL A 52 15.80 9.20 -4.33
CA VAL A 52 16.45 10.49 -4.53
C VAL A 52 15.41 11.61 -4.45
N ALA A 53 15.74 12.65 -3.70
CA ALA A 53 14.97 13.90 -3.58
C ALA A 53 13.60 13.81 -2.88
N SER A 54 13.25 12.70 -2.20
CA SER A 54 12.02 12.64 -1.39
C SER A 54 12.10 11.69 -0.19
N ARG A 55 12.22 12.28 1.01
CA ARG A 55 12.19 11.53 2.29
C ARG A 55 10.82 10.93 2.59
N SER A 56 9.74 11.60 2.19
CA SER A 56 8.37 11.09 2.36
C SER A 56 8.13 9.87 1.48
N THR A 57 8.58 9.91 0.22
CA THR A 57 8.52 8.75 -0.69
C THR A 57 9.33 7.58 -0.13
N ALA A 58 10.54 7.84 0.39
CA ALA A 58 11.35 6.80 1.04
C ALA A 58 10.63 6.16 2.23
N ARG A 59 10.00 6.99 3.10
CA ARG A 59 9.24 6.49 4.24
C ARG A 59 8.07 5.61 3.80
N MET A 60 7.25 6.10 2.86
CA MET A 60 6.09 5.35 2.35
C MET A 60 6.52 4.05 1.66
N LEU A 61 7.65 4.04 0.96
CA LEU A 61 8.22 2.81 0.39
C LEU A 61 8.68 1.84 1.48
N GLY A 62 9.34 2.32 2.54
CA GLY A 62 9.76 1.47 3.66
C GLY A 62 8.61 0.83 4.44
N GLU A 63 7.40 1.42 4.42
CA GLU A 63 6.20 0.86 5.04
C GLU A 63 5.65 -0.36 4.28
N VAL A 64 5.95 -0.49 2.99
CA VAL A 64 5.34 -1.52 2.11
C VAL A 64 6.38 -2.44 1.45
N ALA A 65 7.65 -2.05 1.42
CA ALA A 65 8.75 -2.87 0.94
C ALA A 65 8.96 -4.10 1.84
N PRO A 66 9.51 -5.20 1.31
CA PRO A 66 9.90 -6.34 2.13
C PRO A 66 10.79 -5.94 3.30
N ALA A 67 10.58 -6.58 4.46
CA ALA A 67 11.24 -6.19 5.71
C ALA A 67 12.78 -6.32 5.65
N CYS A 68 13.30 -7.18 4.79
CA CYS A 68 14.75 -7.36 4.58
C CYS A 68 15.36 -6.31 3.62
N TRP A 69 14.54 -5.42 3.04
CA TRP A 69 15.01 -4.37 2.13
C TRP A 69 15.38 -3.11 2.89
N ARG A 70 16.48 -2.49 2.47
CA ARG A 70 16.96 -1.22 3.00
C ARG A 70 16.54 -0.09 2.07
N VAL A 71 15.61 0.74 2.52
CA VAL A 71 15.18 1.96 1.81
C VAL A 71 15.88 3.18 2.40
N VAL A 72 16.61 3.92 1.58
CA VAL A 72 17.39 5.09 2.00
C VAL A 72 16.95 6.31 1.20
N ALA A 73 16.61 7.40 1.89
CA ALA A 73 16.44 8.71 1.26
C ALA A 73 17.80 9.38 1.07
N THR A 74 18.07 9.89 -0.12
CA THR A 74 19.30 10.63 -0.42
C THR A 74 18.99 11.84 -1.29
N ASP A 75 19.85 12.85 -1.22
CA ASP A 75 19.76 14.03 -2.09
C ASP A 75 20.46 13.78 -3.44
N ARG A 76 21.36 12.79 -3.50
CA ARG A 76 22.08 12.38 -4.71
C ARG A 76 22.22 10.86 -4.79
N PRO A 77 22.15 10.25 -5.99
CA PRO A 77 22.41 8.83 -6.15
C PRO A 77 23.81 8.50 -5.62
N SER A 78 23.96 7.43 -4.84
CA SER A 78 25.28 7.01 -4.39
C SER A 78 26.07 6.34 -5.53
N HIS A 79 27.37 6.16 -5.34
CA HIS A 79 28.19 5.34 -6.25
C HIS A 79 28.36 3.91 -5.74
N HIS A 80 27.51 3.47 -4.79
CA HIS A 80 27.72 2.18 -4.15
C HIS A 80 27.34 1.04 -5.10
N PRO A 81 28.22 0.04 -5.32
CA PRO A 81 27.94 -1.07 -6.25
C PRO A 81 26.83 -2.03 -5.78
N CYS A 82 26.15 -1.72 -4.68
CA CYS A 82 25.15 -2.60 -4.05
C CYS A 82 23.75 -1.99 -4.05
N VAL A 83 23.51 -0.97 -4.89
CA VAL A 83 22.17 -0.41 -5.09
C VAL A 83 21.45 -1.27 -6.13
N ASP A 84 20.35 -1.90 -5.73
CA ASP A 84 19.53 -2.71 -6.63
C ASP A 84 18.51 -1.84 -7.39
N PHE A 85 18.01 -0.79 -6.74
CA PHE A 85 16.99 0.10 -7.27
C PHE A 85 17.28 1.57 -6.95
N VAL A 86 17.08 2.44 -7.93
CA VAL A 86 17.07 3.89 -7.74
C VAL A 86 15.69 4.43 -8.09
N VAL A 87 15.04 5.08 -7.13
CA VAL A 87 13.76 5.76 -7.33
C VAL A 87 14.01 7.26 -7.40
N LEU A 88 13.75 7.86 -8.57
CA LEU A 88 13.90 9.29 -8.82
C LEU A 88 12.53 9.96 -8.81
N VAL A 89 12.39 11.06 -8.05
CA VAL A 89 11.15 11.85 -7.99
C VAL A 89 11.32 13.13 -8.79
N GLU A 90 10.47 13.33 -9.79
CA GLU A 90 10.49 14.46 -10.73
C GLU A 90 11.87 14.75 -11.35
N PRO A 91 12.64 13.75 -11.80
CA PRO A 91 13.94 14.02 -12.40
C PRO A 91 13.78 14.69 -13.77
N ASP A 92 14.82 15.41 -14.17
CA ASP A 92 15.03 15.75 -15.57
C ASP A 92 15.78 14.64 -16.29
N ARG A 93 15.69 14.62 -17.63
CA ARG A 93 16.27 13.57 -18.48
C ARG A 93 17.78 13.40 -18.26
N ALA A 94 18.52 14.51 -18.15
CA ALA A 94 19.97 14.46 -17.92
C ALA A 94 20.35 13.77 -16.61
N VAL A 95 19.53 13.92 -15.56
CA VAL A 95 19.75 13.24 -14.28
C VAL A 95 19.55 11.73 -14.41
N VAL A 96 18.51 11.33 -15.15
CA VAL A 96 18.25 9.91 -15.43
C VAL A 96 19.42 9.27 -16.18
N GLU A 97 19.88 9.91 -17.25
CA GLU A 97 20.99 9.40 -18.07
C GLU A 97 22.29 9.31 -17.25
N ASP A 98 22.58 10.30 -16.41
CA ASP A 98 23.74 10.27 -15.50
C ASP A 98 23.64 9.13 -14.47
N VAL A 99 22.46 8.89 -13.89
CA VAL A 99 22.22 7.78 -12.94
C VAL A 99 22.46 6.44 -13.62
N ILE A 100 21.89 6.23 -14.81
CA ILE A 100 22.02 4.97 -15.56
C ILE A 100 23.47 4.71 -15.94
N ALA A 101 24.19 5.74 -16.39
CA ALA A 101 25.61 5.63 -16.73
C ALA A 101 26.47 5.26 -15.50
N ARG A 102 26.13 5.77 -14.31
CA ARG A 102 26.87 5.52 -13.06
C ARG A 102 26.49 4.22 -12.38
N GLN A 103 25.27 3.72 -12.59
CA GLN A 103 24.74 2.53 -11.94
C GLN A 103 24.14 1.55 -12.96
N PRO A 104 24.95 0.97 -13.87
CA PRO A 104 24.43 0.12 -14.94
C PRO A 104 23.76 -1.17 -14.46
N GLY A 105 23.97 -1.57 -13.19
CA GLY A 105 23.32 -2.73 -12.57
C GLY A 105 22.07 -2.41 -11.77
N ALA A 106 21.76 -1.14 -11.54
CA ALA A 106 20.59 -0.73 -10.77
C ALA A 106 19.39 -0.53 -11.68
N GLU A 107 18.22 -0.97 -11.22
CA GLU A 107 16.96 -0.71 -11.92
C GLU A 107 16.46 0.70 -11.55
N VAL A 108 16.28 1.56 -12.56
CA VAL A 108 15.87 2.96 -12.35
C VAL A 108 14.36 3.10 -12.51
N VAL A 109 13.71 3.61 -11.46
CA VAL A 109 12.28 3.87 -11.39
C VAL A 109 12.05 5.37 -11.30
N VAL A 110 11.20 5.92 -12.17
CA VAL A 110 10.88 7.35 -12.16
C VAL A 110 9.44 7.60 -11.73
N LEU A 111 9.27 8.52 -10.77
CA LEU A 111 7.98 9.03 -10.33
C LEU A 111 7.83 10.48 -10.83
N LEU A 112 6.84 10.71 -11.68
CA LEU A 112 6.49 12.02 -12.22
C LEU A 112 5.19 12.53 -11.62
N ALA A 113 4.92 13.81 -11.83
CA ALA A 113 3.70 14.46 -11.39
C ALA A 113 2.50 13.75 -12.02
N ARG A 114 1.37 13.76 -11.30
CA ARG A 114 0.09 13.22 -11.80
C ARG A 114 -0.25 13.70 -13.21
N HIS A 115 0.03 14.97 -13.48
CA HIS A 115 -0.29 15.66 -14.72
C HIS A 115 0.90 15.77 -15.68
N ALA A 116 1.99 15.02 -15.45
CA ALA A 116 3.15 15.08 -16.31
C ALA A 116 2.76 14.73 -17.77
N PRO A 117 3.18 15.54 -18.75
CA PRO A 117 2.81 15.33 -20.15
C PRO A 117 3.38 14.00 -20.66
N THR A 118 2.73 13.40 -21.66
CA THR A 118 3.13 12.08 -22.19
C THR A 118 4.53 12.12 -22.79
N GLU A 119 4.91 13.24 -23.38
CA GLU A 119 6.24 13.52 -23.91
C GLU A 119 7.31 13.39 -22.83
N ARG A 120 7.02 13.80 -21.58
CA ARG A 120 7.94 13.63 -20.45
C ARG A 120 8.09 12.16 -20.08
N ILE A 121 7.01 11.36 -20.11
CA ILE A 121 7.09 9.91 -19.88
C ILE A 121 7.95 9.24 -20.94
N VAL A 122 7.68 9.53 -22.22
CA VAL A 122 8.44 8.96 -23.34
C VAL A 122 9.90 9.32 -23.20
N ALA A 123 10.22 10.57 -22.88
CA ALA A 123 11.60 11.00 -22.67
C ALA A 123 12.32 10.25 -21.53
N MET A 124 11.61 9.88 -20.45
CA MET A 124 12.20 9.06 -19.37
C MET A 124 12.42 7.61 -19.83
N LEU A 125 11.46 7.03 -20.55
CA LEU A 125 11.56 5.67 -21.07
C LEU A 125 12.69 5.55 -22.09
N ASP A 126 12.80 6.50 -23.00
CA ASP A 126 13.89 6.57 -23.99
C ASP A 126 15.27 6.75 -23.34
N ALA A 127 15.33 7.36 -22.16
CA ALA A 127 16.56 7.47 -21.37
C ALA A 127 16.97 6.13 -20.72
N GLY A 128 16.13 5.10 -20.75
CA GLY A 128 16.46 3.74 -20.28
C GLY A 128 15.92 3.37 -18.91
N VAL A 129 14.92 4.08 -18.39
CA VAL A 129 14.29 3.73 -17.09
C VAL A 129 13.48 2.44 -17.20
N SER A 130 13.46 1.66 -16.13
CA SER A 130 12.73 0.40 -16.05
C SER A 130 11.22 0.59 -16.04
N ILE A 131 10.76 1.65 -15.37
CA ILE A 131 9.36 2.06 -15.33
C ILE A 131 9.26 3.55 -15.00
N CYS A 132 8.28 4.21 -15.61
CA CYS A 132 7.91 5.59 -15.32
C CYS A 132 6.45 5.63 -14.89
N LEU A 133 6.15 6.28 -13.76
CA LEU A 133 4.82 6.32 -13.17
C LEU A 133 4.42 7.77 -12.89
N ARG A 134 3.22 8.16 -13.31
CA ARG A 134 2.57 9.39 -12.84
C ARG A 134 1.99 9.10 -11.46
N GLU A 135 2.40 9.85 -10.45
CA GLU A 135 1.91 9.79 -9.06
C GLU A 135 1.58 8.37 -8.61
N SER A 136 2.58 7.64 -8.11
CA SER A 136 2.35 6.24 -7.75
C SER A 136 2.26 6.02 -6.25
N PRO A 137 1.25 5.26 -5.77
CA PRO A 137 1.26 4.77 -4.40
C PRO A 137 2.44 3.82 -4.22
N ALA A 138 3.13 3.95 -3.09
CA ALA A 138 4.35 3.21 -2.77
C ALA A 138 4.21 1.68 -2.98
N ARG A 139 3.02 1.11 -2.79
CA ARG A 139 2.76 -0.32 -3.04
C ARG A 139 2.99 -0.75 -4.49
N LEU A 140 2.64 0.09 -5.46
CA LEU A 140 2.80 -0.25 -6.88
C LEU A 140 4.27 -0.25 -7.25
N VAL A 141 5.01 0.78 -6.81
CA VAL A 141 6.46 0.87 -6.97
C VAL A 141 7.15 -0.34 -6.32
N ALA A 142 6.83 -0.65 -5.07
CA ALA A 142 7.38 -1.80 -4.37
C ALA A 142 7.03 -3.13 -5.05
N GLY A 143 5.78 -3.29 -5.50
CA GLY A 143 5.34 -4.48 -6.24
C GLY A 143 6.10 -4.67 -7.55
N HIS A 144 6.34 -3.59 -8.29
CA HIS A 144 7.17 -3.62 -9.49
C HIS A 144 8.61 -4.04 -9.17
N MET A 145 9.25 -3.43 -8.17
CA MET A 145 10.61 -3.76 -7.77
C MET A 145 10.74 -5.25 -7.39
N VAL A 146 9.81 -5.77 -6.59
CA VAL A 146 9.78 -7.21 -6.22
C VAL A 146 9.65 -8.09 -7.47
N ALA A 147 8.75 -7.73 -8.39
CA ALA A 147 8.54 -8.48 -9.62
C ALA A 147 9.76 -8.43 -10.57
N ARG A 148 10.53 -7.34 -10.60
CA ARG A 148 11.78 -7.23 -11.38
C ARG A 148 12.89 -8.07 -10.75
N ARG A 149 13.09 -7.96 -9.43
CA ARG A 149 14.09 -8.75 -8.69
C ARG A 149 13.90 -10.25 -8.89
N ARG A 150 12.66 -10.74 -8.77
CA ARG A 150 12.33 -12.15 -8.99
C ARG A 150 12.63 -12.61 -10.41
N ARG A 151 12.44 -11.74 -11.42
CA ARG A 151 12.75 -12.05 -12.81
C ARG A 151 14.25 -12.11 -13.08
N GLY A 152 15.01 -11.13 -12.59
CA GLY A 152 16.47 -11.09 -12.71
C GLY A 152 17.21 -12.23 -12.00
N ARG A 153 16.52 -12.93 -11.09
CA ARG A 153 17.03 -14.13 -10.40
C ARG A 153 16.67 -15.45 -11.05
N SER A 154 15.95 -15.44 -12.18
CA SER A 154 15.68 -16.68 -12.90
C SER A 154 17.02 -17.32 -13.24
N PRO A 155 17.30 -18.55 -12.77
CA PRO A 155 18.58 -19.18 -13.04
C PRO A 155 18.74 -19.30 -14.55
N VAL A 156 19.87 -18.81 -15.06
CA VAL A 156 20.34 -19.18 -16.39
C VAL A 156 20.39 -20.71 -16.36
N ARG A 157 19.48 -21.37 -17.08
CA ARG A 157 19.56 -22.81 -17.30
C ARG A 157 20.85 -23.04 -18.10
N GLY A 158 21.90 -23.44 -17.40
CA GLY A 158 23.10 -24.04 -18.00
C GLY A 158 22.80 -25.43 -18.53
#